data_AF-A0A3D0JKF6-F1
#
_entry.id   AF-A0A3D0JKF6-F1
#
_cell.length_a   1.000
_cell.length_b   1.000
_cell.length_c   1.000
_cell.angle_alpha   90.00
_cell.angle_beta   90.00
_cell.angle_gamma   90.00
#
_symmetry.space_group_name_H-M   'P 1'
#
loop_
_entity.id
_entity.type
_entity.pdbx_description
1 polymer ?
#
loop_
_entity_poly.entity_id
_entity_poly.type
_entity_poly.pdbx_seq_one_letter_code
_entity_poly.pdbx_strand_id
1 'polypeptide(L)'
;KALYATSFELETRWIVEAAARRQKWIDQAQSLNIYIANANGKKLDVTYRMAWFSGLKTTYYLRALGATQAEKSTINKSNLNAVSATQAAQVAEPAAVPKACSLDDPDCEACQ
;
A
#
# COMPACT_ATOMS: atom_id res chain seq x y z
N LYS A 1 -2.52 -6.30 21.18
CA LYS A 1 -2.51 -6.02 19.72
C LYS A 1 -3.92 -6.04 19.10
N ALA A 2 -4.75 -7.06 19.33
CA ALA A 2 -6.08 -7.17 18.71
C ALA A 2 -7.02 -5.95 18.89
N LEU A 3 -7.02 -5.31 20.08
CA LEU A 3 -7.89 -4.16 20.36
C LEU A 3 -7.60 -2.93 19.49
N TYR A 4 -6.35 -2.77 19.04
CA TYR A 4 -5.89 -1.64 18.23
C TYR A 4 -5.50 -2.08 16.82
N ALA A 5 -6.13 -3.14 16.30
CA ALA A 5 -5.97 -3.55 14.92
C ALA A 5 -6.46 -2.45 13.98
N THR A 6 -5.65 -2.13 12.97
CA THR A 6 -6.00 -1.14 11.94
C THR A 6 -6.98 -1.71 10.92
N SER A 7 -7.57 -0.85 10.10
CA SER A 7 -8.58 -1.24 9.11
C SER A 7 -8.08 -2.25 8.06
N PHE A 8 -6.77 -2.31 7.82
CA PHE A 8 -6.16 -3.27 6.89
C PHE A 8 -5.69 -4.57 7.55
N GLU A 9 -5.56 -4.58 8.87
CA GLU A 9 -5.21 -5.78 9.64
C GLU A 9 -6.46 -6.59 10.01
N LEU A 10 -7.64 -5.95 10.03
CA LEU A 10 -8.92 -6.61 10.27
C LEU A 10 -9.41 -7.33 9.00
N GLU A 11 -9.92 -8.55 9.16
CA GLU A 11 -10.61 -9.22 8.07
C GLU A 11 -11.89 -8.47 7.68
N THR A 12 -12.05 -8.21 6.38
CA THR A 12 -13.17 -7.46 5.81
C THR A 12 -14.53 -8.09 6.13
N ARG A 13 -14.58 -9.41 6.35
CA ARG A 13 -15.76 -10.15 6.80
C ARG A 13 -16.42 -9.51 8.02
N TRP A 14 -15.63 -9.10 9.02
CA TRP A 14 -16.14 -8.48 10.24
C TRP A 14 -16.82 -7.13 9.97
N ILE A 15 -16.26 -6.34 9.05
CA ILE A 15 -16.84 -5.06 8.63
C ILE A 15 -18.20 -5.29 7.97
N VAL A 16 -18.28 -6.27 7.07
CA VAL A 16 -19.52 -6.62 6.36
C VAL A 16 -20.59 -7.12 7.31
N GLU A 17 -20.27 -8.05 8.23
CA GLU A 17 -21.25 -8.58 9.19
C GLU A 17 -21.75 -7.51 10.17
N ALA A 18 -20.85 -6.68 10.68
CA ALA A 18 -21.22 -5.58 11.57
C ALA A 18 -22.16 -4.60 10.85
N ALA A 19 -21.86 -4.25 9.60
CA ALA A 19 -22.68 -3.39 8.75
C ALA A 19 -24.06 -4.01 8.45
N ALA A 20 -24.10 -5.31 8.17
CA ALA A 20 -25.34 -6.04 7.91
C ALA A 20 -26.26 -6.08 9.15
N ARG A 21 -25.68 -6.29 10.34
CA ARG A 21 -26.45 -6.30 11.60
C ARG A 21 -27.10 -4.95 11.89
N ARG A 22 -26.38 -3.85 11.69
CA ARG A 22 -26.92 -2.49 11.89
C ARG A 22 -27.89 -2.08 10.77
N GLN A 23 -27.74 -2.60 9.55
CA GLN A 23 -28.60 -2.27 8.40
C GLN A 23 -30.08 -2.57 8.66
N LYS A 24 -30.39 -3.54 9.53
CA LYS A 24 -31.78 -3.89 9.92
C LYS A 24 -32.54 -2.73 10.57
N TRP A 25 -31.80 -1.79 11.18
CA TRP A 25 -32.35 -0.65 11.92
C TRP A 25 -32.14 0.68 11.19
N ILE A 26 -31.58 0.63 9.97
CA ILE A 26 -31.37 1.81 9.12
C ILE A 26 -32.40 1.76 7.98
N ASP A 27 -33.29 2.74 7.99
CA ASP A 27 -34.38 2.92 7.04
C ASP A 27 -33.86 3.11 5.60
N GLN A 28 -32.83 3.94 5.43
CA GLN A 28 -32.13 4.13 4.16
C GLN A 28 -30.87 3.25 4.11
N ALA A 29 -29.69 3.81 3.94
CA ALA A 29 -28.44 3.07 3.76
C ALA A 29 -27.31 3.67 4.61
N GLN A 30 -26.11 3.11 4.47
CA GLN A 30 -24.93 3.52 5.22
C GLN A 30 -23.71 3.55 4.31
N SER A 31 -22.90 4.60 4.42
CA SER A 31 -21.62 4.68 3.75
C SER A 31 -20.66 3.66 4.36
N LEU A 32 -20.41 2.56 3.66
CA LEU A 32 -19.52 1.49 4.12
C LEU A 32 -18.25 1.44 3.25
N ASN A 33 -17.14 1.90 3.79
CA ASN A 33 -15.83 1.72 3.16
C ASN A 33 -15.33 0.28 3.38
N ILE A 34 -14.83 -0.34 2.31
CA ILE A 34 -14.28 -1.69 2.30
C ILE A 34 -12.76 -1.59 2.26
N TYR A 35 -12.10 -2.18 3.26
CA TYR A 35 -10.64 -2.22 3.36
C TYR A 35 -10.15 -3.63 3.12
N ILE A 36 -9.24 -3.81 2.15
CA ILE A 36 -8.69 -5.12 1.78
C ILE A 36 -7.17 -5.00 1.62
N ALA A 37 -6.43 -5.76 2.42
CA ALA A 37 -5.00 -5.96 2.23
C ALA A 37 -4.72 -7.10 1.25
N ASN A 38 -3.67 -6.94 0.44
CA ASN A 38 -3.28 -7.90 -0.60
C ASN A 38 -4.46 -8.22 -1.52
N ALA A 39 -5.03 -7.16 -2.12
CA ALA A 39 -6.23 -7.28 -2.94
C ALA A 39 -5.97 -8.14 -4.18
N ASN A 40 -6.89 -9.07 -4.45
CA ASN A 40 -6.93 -9.86 -5.67
C ASN A 40 -8.39 -10.05 -6.10
N GLY A 41 -8.62 -10.40 -7.37
CA GLY A 41 -9.97 -10.52 -7.93
C GLY A 41 -10.87 -11.48 -7.15
N LYS A 42 -10.34 -12.63 -6.73
CA LYS A 42 -11.07 -13.63 -5.95
C LYS A 42 -11.54 -13.11 -4.58
N LYS A 43 -10.69 -12.36 -3.87
CA LYS A 43 -11.04 -11.74 -2.58
C LYS A 43 -12.11 -10.67 -2.74
N LEU A 44 -12.00 -9.84 -3.78
CA LEU A 44 -13.00 -8.81 -4.08
C LEU A 44 -14.35 -9.47 -4.33
N ASP A 45 -14.39 -10.45 -5.23
CA ASP A 45 -15.59 -11.18 -5.61
C ASP A 45 -16.27 -11.85 -4.40
N VAL A 46 -15.51 -12.58 -3.57
CA VAL A 46 -16.04 -13.18 -2.32
C VAL A 46 -16.59 -12.12 -1.36
N THR A 47 -15.90 -10.99 -1.21
CA THR A 47 -16.31 -9.91 -0.30
C THR A 47 -17.61 -9.25 -0.76
N TYR A 48 -17.73 -8.91 -2.04
CA TYR A 48 -18.93 -8.27 -2.57
C TYR A 48 -20.12 -9.23 -2.63
N ARG A 49 -19.89 -10.50 -2.97
CA ARG A 49 -20.93 -11.53 -2.86
C ARG A 49 -21.41 -11.68 -1.42
N MET A 50 -20.51 -11.73 -0.45
CA MET A 50 -20.86 -11.77 0.97
C MET A 50 -21.69 -10.54 1.39
N ALA A 51 -21.31 -9.33 0.95
CA ALA A 51 -22.05 -8.11 1.25
C ALA A 51 -23.49 -8.17 0.72
N TRP A 52 -23.66 -8.64 -0.52
CA TRP A 52 -24.98 -8.83 -1.13
C TRP A 52 -25.81 -9.89 -0.39
N PHE A 53 -25.25 -11.08 -0.15
CA PHE A 53 -25.93 -12.15 0.58
C PHE A 53 -26.30 -11.75 2.02
N SER A 54 -25.55 -10.84 2.63
CA SER A 54 -25.82 -10.34 3.99
C SER A 54 -26.89 -9.24 4.04
N GLY A 55 -27.43 -8.81 2.90
CA GLY A 55 -28.49 -7.80 2.82
C GLY A 55 -28.01 -6.35 2.95
N LEU A 56 -26.74 -6.08 2.64
CA LEU A 56 -26.27 -4.69 2.57
C LEU A 56 -26.87 -3.97 1.36
N LYS A 57 -27.33 -2.74 1.58
CA LYS A 57 -27.90 -1.89 0.53
C LYS A 57 -26.84 -1.20 -0.32
N THR A 58 -25.72 -0.80 0.30
CA THR A 58 -24.67 -0.02 -0.35
C THR A 58 -23.27 -0.40 0.15
N THR A 59 -22.29 -0.32 -0.75
CA THR A 59 -20.86 -0.21 -0.43
C THR A 59 -20.36 1.12 -0.99
N TYR A 60 -19.39 1.75 -0.34
CA TYR A 60 -18.88 3.05 -0.73
C TYR A 60 -17.50 2.93 -1.42
N TYR A 61 -16.41 3.30 -0.75
CA TYR A 61 -15.08 3.15 -1.35
C TYR A 61 -14.48 1.77 -1.13
N LEU A 62 -13.80 1.27 -2.16
CA LEU A 62 -12.78 0.25 -2.00
C LEU A 62 -11.44 0.92 -1.67
N ARG A 63 -10.84 0.51 -0.55
CA ARG A 63 -9.49 0.84 -0.14
C ARG A 63 -8.68 -0.45 -0.18
N ALA A 64 -7.93 -0.62 -1.26
CA ALA A 64 -7.09 -1.79 -1.49
C ALA A 64 -5.62 -1.43 -1.29
N LEU A 65 -4.90 -2.26 -0.54
CA LEU A 65 -3.44 -2.24 -0.55
C LEU A 65 -2.92 -3.37 -1.44
N GLY A 66 -2.03 -3.02 -2.37
CA GLY A 66 -1.26 -3.99 -3.14
C GLY A 66 -0.24 -4.71 -2.28
N ALA A 67 0.40 -5.74 -2.84
CA ALA A 67 1.41 -6.54 -2.14
C ALA A 67 2.67 -5.73 -1.75
N THR A 68 2.97 -4.68 -2.51
CA THR A 68 4.08 -3.76 -2.26
C THR A 68 3.55 -2.39 -1.92
N GLN A 69 4.00 -1.83 -0.78
CA GLN A 69 3.72 -0.45 -0.39
C GLN A 69 5.03 0.33 -0.35
N ALA A 70 5.02 1.56 -0.84
CA ALA A 70 6.16 2.46 -0.70
C ALA A 70 6.43 2.71 0.79
N GLU A 71 7.65 2.42 1.23
CA GLU A 71 8.08 2.69 2.59
C GLU A 71 8.00 4.21 2.85
N LYS A 72 7.38 4.61 3.96
CA LYS A 72 7.24 6.03 4.29
C LYS A 72 8.61 6.58 4.68
N SER A 73 9.10 7.56 3.94
CA SER A 73 10.33 8.29 4.24
C SER A 73 10.15 9.19 5.46
N THR A 74 10.29 8.66 6.67
CA THR A 74 10.50 9.49 7.86
C THR A 74 11.94 9.96 7.89
N ILE A 75 12.15 11.28 7.86
CA ILE A 75 13.48 11.93 7.87
C ILE A 75 14.28 11.61 9.15
N ASN A 76 13.64 11.12 10.22
CA ASN A 76 14.32 10.58 11.40
C ASN A 76 14.04 9.08 11.55
N LYS A 77 14.80 8.26 10.80
CA LYS A 77 15.00 6.84 11.12
C LYS A 77 16.02 6.75 12.26
N SER A 78 15.62 7.08 13.50
CA SER A 78 16.44 6.74 14.66
C SER A 78 16.40 5.21 14.82
N ASN A 79 17.44 4.56 14.29
CA ASN A 79 17.95 3.23 14.64
C ASN A 79 16.93 2.09 14.74
N LEU A 80 16.29 1.71 13.64
CA LEU A 80 15.67 0.38 13.54
C LEU A 80 16.25 -0.37 12.34
N ASN A 81 17.02 -1.40 12.68
CA ASN A 81 17.78 -2.33 11.83
C ASN A 81 19.03 -1.76 11.14
N ALA A 82 20.04 -1.41 11.95
CA ALA A 82 21.42 -1.52 11.50
C ALA A 82 21.75 -3.01 11.32
N VAL A 83 21.68 -3.52 10.10
CA VAL A 83 22.47 -4.71 9.76
C VAL A 83 23.93 -4.32 10.00
N SER A 84 24.61 -4.99 10.93
CA SER A 84 26.05 -4.81 11.09
C SER A 84 26.69 -5.25 9.79
N ALA A 85 27.05 -4.28 8.94
CA ALA A 85 27.91 -4.51 7.79
C ALA A 85 29.32 -4.80 8.31
N THR A 86 29.51 -5.98 8.92
CA THR A 86 30.83 -6.53 9.17
C THR A 86 31.29 -7.22 7.90
N GLN A 87 31.66 -6.41 6.92
CA GLN A 87 32.55 -6.83 5.85
C GLN A 87 33.31 -5.59 5.37
N ALA A 88 34.60 -5.57 5.69
CA ALA A 88 35.54 -4.60 5.17
C ALA A 88 35.57 -4.71 3.64
N ALA A 89 34.76 -3.90 2.98
CA ALA A 89 34.88 -3.65 1.55
C ALA A 89 35.98 -2.61 1.38
N GLN A 90 37.00 -3.00 0.61
CA GLN A 90 38.14 -2.20 0.21
C GLN A 90 37.68 -0.85 -0.36
N VAL A 91 38.42 0.21 -0.03
CA VAL A 91 38.22 1.55 -0.59
C VAL A 91 38.43 1.46 -2.11
N ALA A 92 37.35 1.35 -2.86
CA ALA A 92 37.34 1.59 -4.29
C ALA A 92 37.12 3.10 -4.49
N GLU A 93 38.02 3.74 -5.22
CA GLU A 93 37.90 5.12 -5.67
C GLU A 93 36.52 5.38 -6.30
N PRO A 94 35.98 6.60 -6.19
CA PRO A 94 34.75 6.95 -6.90
C PRO A 94 34.94 6.69 -8.40
N ALA A 95 34.05 5.86 -8.96
CA ALA A 95 34.00 5.62 -10.39
C ALA A 95 33.91 6.97 -11.13
N ALA A 96 34.74 7.12 -12.17
CA ALA A 96 34.79 8.32 -12.97
C ALA A 96 33.39 8.67 -13.50
N VAL A 97 32.95 9.91 -13.24
CA VAL A 97 31.72 10.47 -13.80
C VAL A 97 31.80 10.30 -15.32
N PRO A 98 30.81 9.66 -15.98
CA PRO A 98 30.79 9.63 -17.44
C PRO A 98 30.79 11.09 -17.91
N LYS A 99 31.72 11.46 -18.79
CA LYS A 99 31.80 12.80 -19.37
C LYS A 99 30.48 13.09 -20.09
N ALA A 100 29.53 13.69 -19.40
CA ALA A 100 28.37 14.30 -20.01
C ALA A 100 28.88 15.56 -20.73
N CYS A 101 28.63 15.63 -22.03
CA CYS A 101 29.03 16.79 -22.81
C CYS A 101 28.33 18.06 -22.32
N SER A 102 29.06 19.17 -22.31
CA SER A 102 28.48 20.49 -22.08
C SER A 102 27.59 20.86 -23.26
N LEU A 103 26.47 21.54 -23.00
CA LEU A 103 25.57 22.08 -24.03
C LEU A 103 26.24 23.11 -24.94
N ASP A 104 27.33 23.72 -24.47
CA ASP A 104 28.09 24.74 -25.20
C ASP A 104 29.23 24.16 -26.05
N ASP A 105 29.37 22.84 -26.13
CA ASP A 105 30.39 22.16 -26.94
C ASP A 105 29.81 21.73 -28.31
N PRO A 106 30.13 22.44 -29.40
CA PRO A 106 29.55 22.19 -30.72
C PRO A 106 30.03 20.89 -31.38
N ASP A 107 31.07 20.23 -30.85
CA ASP A 107 31.68 19.03 -31.43
C ASP A 107 31.26 17.71 -30.72
N CYS A 108 30.31 17.75 -29.78
CA CYS A 108 29.86 16.53 -29.10
C CYS A 108 28.71 15.79 -29.82
N GLU A 109 29.00 14.58 -30.30
CA GLU A 109 28.07 13.71 -31.05
C GLU A 109 27.14 12.83 -30.20
N ALA A 110 26.91 13.15 -28.92
CA ALA A 110 26.07 12.31 -28.04
C ALA A 110 24.56 12.38 -28.33
N CYS A 111 24.10 13.31 -29.18
CA CYS A 111 22.68 13.57 -29.46
C CYS A 111 22.30 13.49 -30.95
N GLN A 112 23.08 12.81 -31.78
CA GLN A 112 22.73 12.61 -33.20
C GLN A 112 21.78 11.43 -33.40
#